data_AF-A0A314ZGG1-F1
#
_entry.id   AF-A0A314ZGG1-F1
#
_cell.length_a   1.000
_cell.length_b   1.000
_cell.length_c   1.000
_cell.angle_alpha   90.00
_cell.angle_beta   90.00
_cell.angle_gamma   90.00
#
_symmetry.space_group_name_H-M   'P 1'
#
loop_
_entity.id
_entity.type
_entity.pdbx_description
1 polymer ?
#
loop_
_entity_poly.entity_id
_entity_poly.type
_entity_poly.pdbx_seq_one_letter_code
_entity_poly.pdbx_strand_id
1 'polypeptide(L)'
;MGRGAEQIQWPIHLEVSRVTVRAKEAVEAAGGSVRRVYYNKLGFRTLLKPEWFEKKGRLLPKAARPPPKQKDKVDSIGRLPAPTKPIPFFTEEEVASSSST
;
A
#
# COMPACT_ATOMS: atom_id res chain seq x y z
N MET A 1 -1.40 0.73 14.58
CA MET A 1 -1.34 1.32 15.94
C MET A 1 0.07 1.15 16.47
N GLY A 2 0.51 1.95 17.45
CA GLY A 2 1.90 1.96 17.94
C GLY A 2 2.22 1.00 19.10
N ARG A 3 1.37 0.00 19.37
CA ARG A 3 1.62 -0.98 20.43
C ARG A 3 2.70 -1.95 19.97
N GLY A 4 3.76 -2.14 20.76
CA GLY A 4 4.87 -3.04 20.42
C GLY A 4 5.84 -2.48 19.37
N ALA A 5 5.80 -1.17 19.10
CA ALA A 5 6.69 -0.50 18.15
C ALA A 5 8.19 -0.74 18.44
N GLU A 6 8.54 -0.94 19.71
CA GLU A 6 9.93 -1.18 20.17
C GLU A 6 10.52 -2.52 19.71
N GLN A 7 9.68 -3.46 19.27
CA GLN A 7 10.12 -4.79 18.84
C GLN A 7 10.40 -4.88 17.33
N ILE A 8 10.14 -3.81 16.58
CA ILE A 8 10.37 -3.78 15.13
C ILE A 8 11.87 -3.60 14.88
N GLN A 9 12.53 -4.65 14.42
CA GLN A 9 13.97 -4.66 14.11
C GLN A 9 14.27 -4.78 12.62
N TRP A 10 13.26 -5.14 11.81
CA TRP A 10 13.42 -5.41 10.39
C TRP A 10 12.89 -4.24 9.55
N PRO A 11 13.57 -3.87 8.45
CA PRO A 11 13.06 -2.89 7.50
C PRO A 11 11.89 -3.49 6.70
N ILE A 12 10.66 -3.20 7.14
CA ILE A 12 9.44 -3.73 6.52
C ILE A 12 8.75 -2.63 5.72
N HIS A 13 8.33 -2.97 4.50
CA HIS A 13 7.58 -2.07 3.62
C HIS A 13 6.10 -2.46 3.62
N LEU A 14 5.23 -1.54 4.01
CA LEU A 14 3.82 -1.80 4.24
C LEU A 14 2.93 -0.93 3.34
N GLU A 15 2.02 -1.58 2.62
CA GLU A 15 0.87 -0.95 1.99
C GLU A 15 -0.39 -1.21 2.83
N VAL A 16 -0.95 -0.16 3.41
CA VAL A 16 -2.01 -0.29 4.43
C VAL A 16 -3.07 0.78 4.24
N SER A 17 -4.27 0.56 4.76
CA SER A 17 -5.35 1.53 4.60
C SER A 17 -5.18 2.78 5.48
N ARG A 18 -4.69 2.61 6.71
CA ARG A 18 -4.55 3.67 7.71
C ARG A 18 -3.40 3.36 8.66
N VAL A 19 -2.67 4.39 9.06
CA VAL A 19 -1.58 4.31 10.03
C VAL A 19 -1.61 5.52 10.96
N THR A 20 -1.25 5.29 12.21
CA THR A 20 -1.07 6.34 13.23
C THR A 20 0.36 6.87 13.15
N VAL A 21 0.55 8.18 13.41
CA VAL A 21 1.86 8.85 13.34
C VAL A 21 2.97 8.06 14.06
N ARG A 22 2.75 7.72 15.35
CA ARG A 22 3.69 6.90 16.14
C ARG A 22 4.11 5.58 15.50
N ALA A 23 3.21 4.93 14.78
CA ALA A 23 3.51 3.64 14.12
C ALA A 23 4.27 3.83 12.81
N LYS A 24 4.04 4.95 12.11
CA LYS A 24 4.78 5.33 10.92
C LYS A 24 6.24 5.62 11.29
N GLU A 25 6.44 6.46 12.30
CA GLU A 25 7.77 6.83 12.83
C GLU A 25 8.57 5.60 13.25
N ALA A 26 7.95 4.64 13.94
CA ALA A 26 8.63 3.42 14.35
C ALA A 26 9.09 2.54 13.16
N VAL A 27 8.28 2.47 12.10
CA VAL A 27 8.64 1.70 10.90
C VAL A 27 9.72 2.42 10.10
N GLU A 28 9.65 3.74 9.98
CA GLU A 28 10.67 4.54 9.29
C GLU A 28 12.00 4.55 10.05
N ALA A 29 11.97 4.59 11.39
CA ALA A 29 13.15 4.45 12.25
C ALA A 29 13.83 3.08 12.08
N ALA A 30 13.07 2.02 11.80
CA ALA A 30 13.59 0.71 11.47
C ALA A 30 14.06 0.58 10.00
N GLY A 31 14.03 1.67 9.22
CA GLY A 31 14.42 1.68 7.80
C GLY A 31 13.35 1.12 6.84
N GLY A 32 12.11 0.95 7.31
CA GLY A 32 10.97 0.54 6.51
C GLY A 32 10.24 1.72 5.86
N SER A 33 9.23 1.42 5.04
CA SER A 33 8.38 2.44 4.40
C SER A 33 6.91 2.12 4.55
N VAL A 34 6.07 3.14 4.76
CA VAL A 34 4.62 2.97 4.90
C VAL A 34 3.88 3.80 3.87
N ARG A 35 3.01 3.17 3.07
CA ARG A 35 2.15 3.85 2.08
C ARG A 35 0.68 3.61 2.40
N ARG A 36 -0.12 4.69 2.36
CA ARG A 36 -1.57 4.58 2.57
C ARG A 36 -2.28 4.33 1.25
N VAL A 37 -2.98 3.21 1.16
CA VAL A 37 -3.62 2.74 -0.07
C VAL A 37 -5.13 2.58 0.13
N TYR A 38 -5.89 3.12 -0.84
CA TYR A 38 -7.34 2.96 -0.86
C TYR A 38 -7.77 1.68 -1.58
N TYR A 39 -8.58 0.87 -0.89
CA TYR A 39 -9.33 -0.24 -1.47
C TYR A 39 -10.82 -0.05 -1.21
N ASN A 40 -11.63 -0.18 -2.27
CA ASN A 40 -13.08 -0.33 -2.11
C ASN A 40 -13.41 -1.75 -1.63
N LYS A 41 -14.65 -1.97 -1.19
CA LYS A 41 -15.08 -3.28 -0.68
C LYS A 41 -14.95 -4.41 -1.71
N LEU A 42 -15.21 -4.11 -2.99
CA LEU A 42 -15.10 -5.08 -4.07
C LEU A 42 -13.63 -5.43 -4.38
N GLY A 43 -12.80 -4.43 -4.60
CA GLY A 43 -11.38 -4.61 -4.90
C GLY A 43 -10.60 -5.22 -3.74
N PHE A 44 -10.97 -4.92 -2.49
CA PHE A 44 -10.38 -5.59 -1.33
C PHE A 44 -10.71 -7.09 -1.31
N ARG A 45 -11.95 -7.47 -1.67
CA ARG A 45 -12.31 -8.90 -1.83
C ARG A 45 -11.52 -9.55 -2.96
N THR A 46 -11.29 -8.84 -4.05
CA THR A 46 -10.48 -9.33 -5.16
C THR A 46 -9.04 -9.60 -4.74
N LEU A 47 -8.46 -8.74 -3.90
CA LEU A 47 -7.11 -8.93 -3.38
C LEU A 47 -7.01 -10.15 -2.45
N LEU A 48 -7.98 -10.30 -1.55
CA LEU A 48 -7.96 -11.39 -0.55
C LEU A 48 -8.35 -12.75 -1.12
N LYS A 49 -9.26 -12.77 -2.09
CA LYS A 49 -9.87 -13.99 -2.63
C LYS A 49 -10.07 -13.90 -4.15
N PRO A 50 -8.97 -13.85 -4.93
CA PRO A 50 -9.06 -13.82 -6.40
C PRO A 50 -9.73 -15.08 -6.96
N GLU A 51 -9.56 -16.23 -6.31
CA GLU A 51 -10.10 -17.54 -6.73
C GLU A 51 -11.64 -17.55 -6.79
N TRP A 52 -12.30 -16.73 -5.96
CA TRP A 52 -13.75 -16.60 -6.00
C TRP A 52 -14.25 -15.94 -7.29
N PHE A 53 -13.47 -15.01 -7.86
CA PHE A 53 -13.80 -14.33 -9.10
C PHE A 53 -13.57 -15.26 -10.30
N GLU A 54 -12.45 -15.98 -10.30
CA GLU A 54 -12.14 -17.00 -11.31
C GLU A 54 -13.20 -18.10 -11.34
N LYS A 55 -13.59 -18.65 -10.18
CA LYS A 55 -14.64 -19.68 -10.07
C LYS A 55 -16.00 -19.19 -10.55
N LYS A 56 -16.31 -17.89 -10.38
CA LYS A 56 -17.55 -17.29 -10.88
C LYS A 56 -17.49 -16.86 -12.35
N GLY A 57 -16.36 -17.10 -13.04
CA GLY A 57 -16.15 -16.67 -14.43
C GLY A 57 -16.17 -15.15 -14.59
N ARG A 58 -15.87 -14.39 -13.52
CA ARG A 58 -15.86 -12.93 -13.54
C ARG A 58 -14.44 -12.41 -13.66
N LEU A 59 -14.25 -11.42 -14.52
CA LEU A 59 -12.98 -10.73 -14.67
C LEU A 59 -12.60 -9.96 -13.40
N LEU A 60 -11.30 -9.83 -13.16
CA LEU A 60 -10.76 -9.04 -12.06
C LEU A 60 -11.12 -7.56 -12.26
N PRO A 61 -11.83 -6.92 -11.31
CA PRO A 61 -12.20 -5.52 -11.42
C PRO A 61 -10.97 -4.61 -11.33
N LYS A 62 -10.99 -3.52 -12.09
CA LYS A 62 -10.03 -2.41 -11.92
C LYS A 62 -10.26 -1.72 -10.59
N ALA A 63 -9.18 -1.26 -9.93
CA ALA A 63 -9.29 -0.55 -8.67
C ALA A 63 -10.04 0.78 -8.84
N ALA A 64 -11.01 1.00 -7.95
CA ALA A 64 -11.81 2.22 -7.96
C ALA A 64 -11.03 3.39 -7.37
N ARG A 65 -11.30 4.60 -7.88
CA ARG A 65 -10.76 5.84 -7.31
C ARG A 65 -11.39 6.11 -5.93
N PRO A 66 -10.64 6.68 -4.98
CA PRO A 66 -11.18 7.05 -3.68
C PRO A 66 -12.27 8.12 -3.82
N PRO A 67 -13.31 8.08 -2.95
CA PRO A 67 -14.29 9.15 -2.89
C PRO A 67 -13.61 10.46 -2.45
N PRO A 68 -14.15 11.64 -2.84
CA PRO A 68 -13.50 12.94 -2.58
C PRO A 68 -13.08 13.15 -1.12
N LYS A 69 -13.92 12.77 -0.16
CA LYS A 69 -13.65 12.90 1.28
C LYS A 69 -12.45 12.08 1.80
N GLN A 70 -12.05 11.05 1.07
CA GLN A 70 -10.96 10.15 1.46
C GLN A 70 -9.72 10.35 0.59
N LYS A 71 -9.82 11.12 -0.50
CA LYS A 71 -8.74 11.37 -1.44
C LYS A 71 -7.52 11.98 -0.76
N ASP A 72 -7.71 12.91 0.17
CA ASP A 72 -6.61 13.60 0.88
C ASP A 72 -5.96 12.73 1.96
N LYS A 73 -6.60 11.61 2.33
CA LYS A 73 -6.12 10.73 3.41
C LYS A 73 -5.28 9.57 2.90
N VAL A 74 -5.26 9.35 1.59
CA VAL A 74 -4.62 8.20 0.96
C VAL A 74 -3.59 8.69 -0.03
N ASP A 75 -2.44 8.03 -0.04
CA ASP A 75 -1.34 8.40 -0.91
C ASP A 75 -1.53 7.76 -2.28
N SER A 76 -2.23 6.62 -2.37
CA SER A 76 -2.37 5.86 -3.62
C SER A 76 -3.63 5.01 -3.74
N ILE A 77 -3.93 4.64 -4.99
CA ILE A 77 -5.03 3.74 -5.37
C ILE A 77 -4.51 2.30 -5.33
N GLY A 78 -5.32 1.37 -4.83
CA GLY A 78 -4.98 -0.05 -4.76
C GLY A 78 -4.53 -0.63 -6.10
N ARG A 79 -3.47 -1.44 -6.07
CA ARG A 79 -3.06 -2.25 -7.23
C ARG A 79 -3.73 -3.62 -7.16
N LEU A 80 -4.29 -4.05 -8.30
CA LEU A 80 -4.87 -5.37 -8.51
C LEU A 80 -4.25 -5.91 -9.81
N PRO A 81 -3.69 -7.14 -9.85
CA PRO A 81 -3.55 -8.14 -8.78
C PRO A 81 -2.57 -7.72 -7.66
N ALA A 82 -2.50 -8.51 -6.58
CA ALA A 82 -1.66 -8.20 -5.42
C ALA A 82 -0.20 -7.96 -5.85
N PRO A 83 0.43 -6.84 -5.43
CA PRO A 83 1.80 -6.55 -5.81
C PRO A 83 2.75 -7.57 -5.16
N THR A 84 3.47 -8.34 -5.99
CA THR A 84 4.45 -9.34 -5.51
C THR A 84 5.76 -8.70 -5.06
N LYS A 85 6.06 -7.49 -5.55
CA LYS A 85 7.27 -6.74 -5.19
C LYS A 85 6.93 -5.68 -4.15
N PRO A 86 7.75 -5.50 -3.10
CA PRO A 86 7.61 -4.36 -2.21
C PRO A 86 7.81 -3.06 -3.00
N ILE A 87 7.36 -1.94 -2.41
CA ILE A 87 7.52 -0.60 -2.99
C ILE A 87 9.01 -0.41 -3.36
N PRO A 88 9.33 0.06 -4.58
CA PRO A 88 10.71 0.36 -4.93
C PRO A 88 11.29 1.37 -3.93
N PHE A 89 12.47 1.07 -3.43
CA PHE A 89 13.28 1.95 -2.59
C PHE A 89 13.69 3.17 -3.43
N PHE A 90 12.87 4.21 -3.46
CA PHE A 90 13.36 5.49 -3.95
C PHE A 90 14.16 6.13 -2.82
N THR A 91 15.46 5.83 -2.77
CA THR A 91 16.42 6.83 -2.30
C THR A 91 16.34 8.02 -3.24
N GLU A 92 16.46 9.24 -2.71
CA GLU A 92 16.31 10.50 -3.48
C GLU A 92 17.21 10.57 -4.73
N GLU A 93 18.24 9.72 -4.80
CA GLU A 93 19.14 9.54 -5.94
C GLU A 93 18.47 8.97 -7.22
N GLU A 94 17.44 8.11 -7.12
CA GLU A 94 16.81 7.47 -8.30
C GLU A 94 15.68 8.34 -8.90
N VAL A 95 15.11 9.26 -8.12
CA VAL A 95 14.11 10.23 -8.63
C VAL A 95 14.79 11.31 -9.47
N ALA A 96 16.03 11.69 -9.14
CA ALA A 96 16.80 12.67 -9.91
C ALA A 96 17.29 12.13 -11.27
N SER A 97 17.55 10.83 -11.39
CA SER A 97 18.03 10.20 -12.63
C SER A 97 16.91 9.92 -13.65
N SER A 98 15.66 9.76 -13.19
CA SER A 98 14.51 9.47 -14.08
C SER A 98 13.79 10.71 -14.62
N SER A 99 14.07 11.91 -14.10
CA SER A 99 13.50 13.17 -14.60
C SER A 99 14.35 13.88 -15.67
N SER A 100 15.42 13.25 -16.17
CA SER A 100 16.42 13.90 -17.05
C SER A 100 16.50 13.29 -18.46
N THR A 101 15.41 12.78 -19.04
CA THR A 101 15.37 12.31 -20.44
C THR A 101 14.09 12.73 -21.14
#